data_AF-J0GVV2-F1
#
_entry.id   AF-J0GVV2-F1
#
_cell.length_a   1.000
_cell.length_b   1.000
_cell.length_c   1.000
_cell.angle_alpha   90.00
_cell.angle_beta   90.00
_cell.angle_gamma   90.00
#
_symmetry.space_group_name_H-M   'P 1'
#
loop_
_entity.id
_entity.type
_entity.pdbx_description
1 polymer ?
#
loop_
_entity_poly.entity_id
_entity_poly.type
_entity_poly.pdbx_seq_one_letter_code
_entity_poly.pdbx_strand_id
1 'polypeptide(L)'
;MSAISITHKIALKPNNKHITYFKKAFGCARLAYNWGLAKWKENYQLGIKTNHLQLKKEFNALKKSQFNFVYEVTKYATQQPFIHLNLAFNKFFRDLKKGLVSYPKFKKKREFQGSFYIGGDQIKIIQTANTDY
;
A
#
# COMPACT_ATOMS: atom_id res chain seq x y z
N MET A 1 26.27 9.17 12.38
CA MET A 1 25.35 10.32 12.26
C MET A 1 23.98 9.81 11.86
N SER A 2 22.95 10.01 12.69
CA SER A 2 21.56 9.68 12.32
C SER A 2 21.02 10.83 11.48
N ALA A 3 20.68 10.57 10.22
CA ALA A 3 20.00 11.56 9.39
C ALA A 3 18.60 11.82 9.96
N ILE A 4 18.31 13.08 10.29
CA ILE A 4 16.97 13.50 10.72
C ILE A 4 16.04 13.40 9.50
N SER A 5 15.10 12.46 9.53
CA SER A 5 14.05 12.37 8.51
C SER A 5 12.95 13.38 8.84
N ILE A 6 12.98 14.55 8.20
CA ILE A 6 11.94 15.56 8.38
C ILE A 6 10.68 15.11 7.62
N THR A 7 9.69 14.63 8.37
CA THR A 7 8.38 14.27 7.81
C THR A 7 7.45 15.47 7.87
N HIS A 8 6.93 15.90 6.72
CA HIS A 8 5.92 16.95 6.65
C HIS A 8 4.52 16.35 6.55
N LYS A 9 3.57 16.87 7.31
CA LYS A 9 2.15 16.51 7.23
C LYS A 9 1.35 17.70 6.74
N ILE A 10 0.78 17.58 5.55
CA ILE A 10 0.04 18.66 4.89
C ILE A 10 -1.44 18.28 4.83
N ALA A 11 -2.31 19.17 5.32
CA ALA A 11 -3.75 19.01 5.17
C ALA A 11 -4.17 19.42 3.74
N LEU A 12 -4.84 18.52 3.03
CA LEU A 12 -5.39 18.81 1.71
C LEU A 12 -6.79 19.44 1.84
N LYS A 13 -7.14 20.34 0.91
CA LYS A 13 -8.51 20.85 0.71
C LYS A 13 -9.11 20.23 -0.57
N PRO A 14 -9.59 18.98 -0.54
CA PRO A 14 -10.01 18.30 -1.75
C PRO A 14 -11.40 18.76 -2.21
N ASN A 15 -11.61 18.83 -3.53
CA ASN A 15 -12.93 18.96 -4.13
C ASN A 15 -13.54 17.58 -4.41
N ASN A 16 -14.77 17.54 -4.94
CA ASN A 16 -15.48 16.28 -5.22
C ASN A 16 -14.72 15.34 -6.17
N LYS A 17 -13.97 15.87 -7.14
CA LYS A 17 -13.15 15.06 -8.05
C LYS A 17 -12.00 14.38 -7.28
N HIS A 18 -11.29 15.13 -6.44
CA HIS A 18 -10.21 14.59 -5.60
C HIS A 18 -10.73 13.55 -4.61
N ILE A 19 -11.86 13.83 -3.93
CA ILE A 19 -12.47 12.89 -2.98
C ILE A 19 -12.83 11.57 -3.68
N THR A 20 -13.42 11.65 -4.87
CA THR A 20 -13.78 10.48 -5.68
C THR A 20 -12.54 9.68 -6.05
N TYR A 21 -11.49 10.35 -6.52
CA TYR A 21 -10.20 9.72 -6.83
C TYR A 21 -9.59 9.03 -5.61
N PHE A 22 -9.56 9.68 -4.45
CA PHE A 22 -9.03 9.11 -3.21
C PHE A 22 -9.81 7.86 -2.80
N LYS A 23 -11.15 7.87 -2.87
CA LYS A 23 -11.98 6.69 -2.58
C LYS A 23 -11.63 5.51 -3.49
N LYS A 24 -11.43 5.75 -4.80
CA LYS A 24 -10.97 4.73 -5.75
C LYS A 24 -9.58 4.20 -5.37
N ALA A 25 -8.63 5.09 -5.07
CA ALA A 25 -7.25 4.73 -4.74
C ALA A 25 -7.15 3.94 -3.43
N PHE A 26 -7.91 4.32 -2.40
CA PHE A 26 -8.03 3.57 -1.15
C PHE A 26 -8.61 2.17 -1.38
N GLY A 27 -9.62 2.08 -2.27
CA GLY A 27 -10.20 0.81 -2.69
C GLY A 27 -9.17 -0.11 -3.34
N CYS A 28 -8.40 0.41 -4.29
CA CYS A 28 -7.34 -0.33 -4.98
C CYS A 28 -6.22 -0.77 -4.03
N ALA A 29 -5.82 0.09 -3.08
CA ALA A 29 -4.82 -0.25 -2.08
C ALA A 29 -5.28 -1.34 -1.11
N ARG A 30 -6.54 -1.27 -0.68
CA ARG A 30 -7.17 -2.32 0.14
C ARG A 30 -7.28 -3.63 -0.62
N LEU A 31 -7.70 -3.59 -1.89
CA LEU A 31 -7.79 -4.77 -2.75
C LEU A 31 -6.44 -5.49 -2.84
N ALA A 32 -5.38 -4.78 -3.26
CA ALA A 32 -4.08 -5.40 -3.47
C ALA A 32 -3.50 -5.99 -2.18
N TYR A 33 -3.65 -5.30 -1.04
CA TYR A 33 -3.22 -5.84 0.26
C TYR A 33 -3.98 -7.13 0.62
N ASN A 34 -5.31 -7.10 0.49
CA ASN A 34 -6.15 -8.23 0.87
C ASN A 34 -5.95 -9.41 -0.08
N TRP A 35 -5.83 -9.17 -1.38
CA TRP A 35 -5.52 -10.20 -2.36
C TRP A 35 -4.18 -10.87 -2.02
N GLY A 36 -3.13 -10.09 -1.73
CA GLY A 36 -1.83 -10.63 -1.34
C GLY A 36 -1.88 -11.45 -0.05
N LEU A 37 -2.61 -10.99 0.97
CA LEU A 37 -2.78 -11.74 2.21
C LEU A 37 -3.58 -13.04 2.02
N ALA A 38 -4.60 -13.03 1.16
CA ALA A 38 -5.37 -14.23 0.83
C ALA A 38 -4.48 -15.26 0.12
N LYS A 39 -3.74 -14.84 -0.92
CA LYS A 39 -2.84 -15.72 -1.66
C LYS A 39 -1.69 -16.26 -0.80
N TRP A 40 -1.16 -15.44 0.11
CA TRP A 40 -0.18 -15.92 1.09
C TRP A 40 -0.74 -17.06 1.95
N LYS A 41 -1.98 -16.93 2.43
CA LYS A 41 -2.63 -17.96 3.25
C LYS A 41 -2.86 -19.25 2.47
N GLU A 42 -3.33 -19.14 1.23
CA GLU A 42 -3.50 -20.27 0.32
C GLU A 42 -2.17 -21.00 0.09
N ASN A 43 -1.12 -20.26 -0.29
CA ASN A 43 0.19 -20.85 -0.53
C ASN A 43 0.76 -21.50 0.73
N TYR A 44 0.56 -20.91 1.92
CA TYR A 44 0.97 -21.50 3.18
C TYR A 44 0.28 -22.85 3.45
N GLN A 45 -1.04 -22.95 3.20
CA GLN A 45 -1.78 -24.20 3.34
C GLN A 45 -1.27 -25.29 2.38
N LEU A 46 -0.80 -24.88 1.20
CA LEU A 46 -0.23 -25.77 0.18
C LEU A 46 1.28 -26.06 0.40
N GLY A 47 1.91 -25.53 1.45
CA GLY A 47 3.35 -25.66 1.69
C GLY A 47 4.23 -24.88 0.71
N ILE A 48 3.67 -23.98 -0.08
CA ILE A 48 4.36 -23.16 -1.08
C ILE A 48 5.00 -21.95 -0.40
N LYS A 49 6.33 -21.84 -0.49
CA LYS A 49 7.05 -20.64 -0.03
C LYS A 49 6.73 -19.46 -0.92
N THR A 50 6.35 -18.35 -0.29
CA THR A 50 5.86 -17.15 -0.99
C THR A 50 6.70 -15.93 -0.63
N ASN A 51 7.01 -15.11 -1.64
CA ASN A 51 7.61 -13.80 -1.48
C ASN A 51 6.61 -12.70 -1.92
N HIS A 52 6.59 -11.55 -1.23
CA HIS A 52 5.77 -10.41 -1.60
C HIS A 52 6.00 -9.92 -3.04
N LEU A 53 7.22 -10.07 -3.59
CA LEU A 53 7.50 -9.75 -5.00
C LEU A 53 6.83 -10.72 -5.98
N GLN A 54 6.75 -12.01 -5.64
CA GLN A 54 6.04 -13.01 -6.44
C GLN A 54 4.54 -12.73 -6.42
N LEU A 55 3.96 -12.47 -5.24
CA LEU A 55 2.56 -12.06 -5.11
C LEU A 55 2.24 -10.81 -5.94
N LYS A 56 3.12 -9.81 -5.91
CA LYS A 56 2.97 -8.60 -6.74
C LYS A 56 2.99 -8.95 -8.23
N LYS A 57 3.88 -9.86 -8.66
CA LYS A 57 4.00 -10.30 -10.06
C LYS A 57 2.72 -11.03 -10.50
N GLU A 58 2.20 -11.94 -9.69
CA GLU A 58 0.94 -12.64 -9.94
C GLU A 58 -0.23 -11.66 -10.04
N PHE A 59 -0.38 -10.75 -9.07
CA PHE A 59 -1.43 -9.73 -9.12
C PHE A 59 -1.34 -8.86 -10.37
N ASN A 60 -0.12 -8.48 -10.79
CA ASN A 60 0.09 -7.72 -12.01
C ASN A 60 -0.31 -8.46 -13.29
N ALA A 61 -0.16 -9.79 -13.32
CA ALA A 61 -0.64 -10.61 -14.44
C ALA A 61 -2.18 -10.65 -14.51
N LEU A 62 -2.85 -10.62 -13.35
CA LEU A 62 -4.31 -10.71 -13.26
C LEU A 62 -5.01 -9.36 -13.42
N LYS A 63 -4.37 -8.25 -13.00
CA LYS A 63 -5.10 -6.98 -12.83
C LYS A 63 -5.71 -6.43 -14.11
N LYS A 64 -5.12 -6.69 -15.28
CA LYS A 64 -5.68 -6.20 -16.56
C LYS A 64 -6.99 -6.90 -16.90
N SER A 65 -7.09 -8.21 -16.67
CA SER A 65 -8.28 -8.99 -17.01
C SER A 65 -9.33 -8.97 -15.89
N GLN A 66 -8.91 -9.03 -14.62
CA GLN A 66 -9.84 -9.19 -13.48
C GLN A 66 -10.12 -7.89 -12.72
N PHE A 67 -9.21 -6.92 -12.76
CA PHE A 67 -9.26 -5.71 -11.93
C PHE A 67 -8.97 -4.45 -12.73
N ASN A 68 -9.50 -4.33 -13.96
CA ASN A 68 -9.11 -3.26 -14.89
C ASN A 68 -9.29 -1.84 -14.31
N PHE A 69 -10.25 -1.64 -13.39
CA PHE A 69 -10.46 -0.37 -12.68
C PHE A 69 -9.24 0.12 -11.88
N VAL A 70 -8.26 -0.73 -11.56
CA VAL A 70 -7.05 -0.29 -10.83
C VAL A 70 -6.17 0.64 -11.64
N TYR A 71 -6.36 0.69 -12.97
CA TYR A 71 -5.66 1.62 -13.86
C TYR A 71 -6.25 3.03 -13.83
N GLU A 72 -7.41 3.24 -13.21
CA GLU A 72 -8.01 4.57 -13.03
C GLU A 72 -7.26 5.43 -11.98
N VAL A 73 -6.34 4.82 -11.23
CA VAL A 73 -5.57 5.45 -10.17
C VAL A 73 -4.08 5.17 -10.34
N THR A 74 -3.25 5.85 -9.56
CA THR A 74 -1.79 5.67 -9.61
C THR A 74 -1.39 4.20 -9.40
N LYS A 75 -0.40 3.72 -10.16
CA LYS A 75 0.20 2.38 -10.01
C LYS A 75 0.62 2.09 -8.56
N TYR A 76 1.02 3.11 -7.83
CA TYR A 76 1.46 3.01 -6.45
C TYR A 76 0.36 2.58 -5.47
N ALA A 77 -0.91 2.85 -5.81
CA ALA A 77 -2.04 2.43 -5.02
C ALA A 77 -2.08 0.90 -4.91
N THR A 78 -1.73 0.15 -5.95
CA THR A 78 -1.69 -1.32 -5.91
C THR A 78 -0.30 -1.90 -5.65
N GLN A 79 0.77 -1.20 -6.01
CA GLN A 79 2.15 -1.67 -5.78
C GLN A 79 2.58 -1.62 -4.31
N GLN A 80 2.40 -0.48 -3.64
CA GLN A 80 2.88 -0.30 -2.26
C GLN A 80 2.24 -1.26 -1.23
N PRO A 81 0.95 -1.65 -1.35
CA PRO A 81 0.34 -2.68 -0.51
C PRO A 81 1.15 -3.97 -0.33
N PHE A 82 1.85 -4.45 -1.36
CA PHE A 82 2.70 -5.65 -1.23
C PHE A 82 3.94 -5.42 -0.37
N ILE A 83 4.51 -4.21 -0.41
CA ILE A 83 5.59 -3.80 0.51
C ILE A 83 5.07 -3.73 1.94
N HIS A 84 3.89 -3.13 2.15
CA HIS A 84 3.25 -3.09 3.46
C HIS A 84 2.92 -4.49 4.00
N LEU A 85 2.53 -5.43 3.13
CA LEU A 85 2.31 -6.82 3.51
C LEU A 85 3.61 -7.50 3.95
N ASN A 86 4.70 -7.28 3.22
CA ASN A 86 6.03 -7.77 3.60
C ASN A 86 6.45 -7.25 4.99
N LEU A 87 6.29 -5.94 5.23
CA LEU A 87 6.57 -5.33 6.54
C LEU A 87 5.71 -5.94 7.66
N ALA A 88 4.43 -6.22 7.38
CA ALA A 88 3.54 -6.86 8.34
C ALA A 88 3.99 -8.28 8.70
N PHE A 89 4.43 -9.08 7.73
CA PHE A 89 4.97 -10.42 7.99
C PHE A 89 6.33 -10.38 8.69
N ASN A 90 7.22 -9.46 8.31
CA ASN A 90 8.49 -9.27 9.02
C ASN A 90 8.27 -8.92 10.49
N LYS A 91 7.30 -8.04 10.77
CA LYS A 91 6.85 -7.74 12.14
C LYS A 91 6.32 -8.99 12.83
N PHE A 92 5.43 -9.76 12.17
CA PHE A 92 4.88 -10.99 12.72
C PHE A 92 5.98 -11.98 13.15
N PHE A 93 6.94 -12.28 12.28
CA PHE A 93 8.02 -13.22 12.62
C PHE A 93 8.94 -12.69 13.73
N ARG A 94 9.23 -11.40 13.75
CA ARG A 94 10.00 -10.77 14.83
C ARG A 94 9.27 -10.86 16.17
N ASP A 95 7.97 -10.60 16.19
CA ASP A 95 7.15 -10.62 17.39
C ASP A 95 6.92 -12.06 17.87
N LEU A 96 6.80 -13.02 16.95
CA LEU A 96 6.67 -14.44 17.26
C LEU A 96 7.87 -14.96 18.06
N LYS A 97 9.09 -14.51 17.73
CA LYS A 97 10.32 -14.81 18.51
C LYS A 97 10.27 -14.29 19.96
N LYS A 98 9.38 -13.34 20.25
CA LYS A 98 9.15 -12.75 21.57
C LYS A 98 7.90 -13.32 22.26
N GLY A 99 7.27 -14.36 21.68
CA GLY A 99 6.01 -14.91 22.19
C GLY A 99 4.77 -14.05 21.91
N LEU A 100 4.88 -13.03 21.04
CA LEU A 100 3.76 -12.12 20.72
C LEU A 100 3.12 -12.50 19.38
N VAL A 101 1.78 -12.55 19.35
CA VAL A 101 1.03 -12.88 18.13
C VAL A 101 0.56 -11.61 17.42
N SER A 102 1.15 -11.30 16.28
CA SER A 102 0.83 -10.09 15.48
C SER A 102 0.58 -10.37 13.99
N TYR A 103 -0.05 -11.51 13.69
CA TYR A 103 -0.32 -11.96 12.33
C TYR A 103 -1.08 -10.91 11.48
N PRO A 104 -0.73 -10.70 10.20
CA PRO A 104 -1.40 -9.73 9.33
C PRO A 104 -2.91 -9.98 9.19
N LYS A 105 -3.71 -8.91 9.26
CA LYS A 105 -5.18 -8.96 9.15
C LYS A 105 -5.67 -8.31 7.87
N PHE A 106 -6.77 -8.81 7.31
CA PHE A 106 -7.42 -8.17 6.18
C PHE A 106 -7.83 -6.74 6.54
N LYS A 107 -7.58 -5.81 5.60
CA LYS A 107 -7.99 -4.41 5.70
C LYS A 107 -9.49 -4.30 5.45
N LYS A 108 -10.18 -3.55 6.30
CA LYS A 108 -11.62 -3.26 6.19
C LYS A 108 -11.86 -1.95 5.44
N LYS A 109 -13.02 -1.82 4.78
CA LYS A 109 -13.50 -0.53 4.29
C LYS A 109 -13.95 0.31 5.48
N ARG A 110 -13.61 1.59 5.48
CA ARG A 110 -14.03 2.60 6.47
C ARG A 110 -14.41 3.85 5.70
N GLU A 111 -15.47 4.54 6.12
CA GLU A 111 -15.98 5.70 5.37
C GLU A 111 -15.03 6.89 5.43
N PHE A 112 -14.48 7.15 6.62
CA PHE A 112 -13.63 8.32 6.88
C PHE A 112 -12.14 7.97 7.02
N GLN A 113 -11.73 6.77 6.60
CA GLN A 113 -10.34 6.34 6.73
C GLN A 113 -9.87 5.53 5.53
N GLY A 114 -8.74 5.95 4.98
CA GLY A 114 -8.03 5.25 3.92
C GLY A 114 -6.65 5.87 3.71
N SER A 115 -5.79 5.14 3.02
CA SER A 115 -4.52 5.68 2.54
C SER A 115 -4.11 4.95 1.26
N PHE A 116 -3.36 5.66 0.42
CA PHE A 116 -2.62 5.11 -0.69
C PHE A 116 -1.26 5.81 -0.74
N TYR A 117 -0.30 5.20 -1.43
CA TYR A 117 1.03 5.74 -1.60
C TYR A 117 1.14 6.45 -2.95
N ILE A 118 1.96 7.49 -3.00
CA ILE A 118 2.40 8.17 -4.21
C ILE A 118 3.93 8.18 -4.15
N GLY A 119 4.58 7.76 -5.23
CA GLY A 119 6.03 7.86 -5.34
C GLY A 119 6.48 9.30 -5.54
N GLY A 120 7.66 9.65 -5.03
CA GLY A 120 8.23 10.99 -5.18
C GLY A 120 8.40 11.42 -6.65
N ASP A 121 8.55 10.46 -7.57
CA ASP A 121 8.57 10.68 -9.02
C ASP A 121 7.29 11.31 -9.60
N GLN A 122 6.18 11.26 -8.85
CA GLN A 122 4.89 11.82 -9.25
C GLN A 122 4.60 13.17 -8.59
N ILE A 123 5.50 13.67 -7.74
CA ILE A 123 5.30 14.90 -6.97
C ILE A 123 6.31 15.94 -7.46
N LYS A 124 5.81 17.09 -7.90
CA LYS A 124 6.62 18.27 -8.18
C LYS A 124 6.38 19.31 -7.10
N ILE A 125 7.44 19.71 -6.40
CA ILE A 125 7.40 20.83 -5.46
C ILE A 125 7.67 22.09 -6.28
N ILE A 126 6.74 23.04 -6.24
CA ILE A 126 6.90 24.35 -6.86
C ILE A 126 7.07 25.35 -5.71
N GLN A 127 8.28 25.82 -5.50
CA GLN A 127 8.55 26.94 -4.59
C GLN A 127 8.30 28.24 -5.35
N THR A 128 7.55 29.16 -4.73
CA THR A 128 7.15 30.43 -5.35
C THR A 128 8.03 31.62 -4.93
N ALA A 129 9.08 31.41 -4.14
CA ALA A 129 10.07 32.44 -3.80
C ALA A 129 11.44 31.83 -3.42
N ASN A 130 12.52 32.54 -3.76
CA ASN A 130 13.91 32.27 -3.38
C ASN A 130 14.12 32.48 -1.88
N THR A 131 13.70 31.53 -1.06
CA THR A 131 14.18 31.47 0.31
C THR A 131 14.31 30.01 0.70
N ASP A 132 15.55 29.53 0.59
CA ASP A 132 15.95 28.24 1.11
C ASP A 132 15.81 28.26 2.63
N TYR A 133 15.15 27.24 3.18
CA TYR A 133 15.10 26.97 4.63
C TYR A 133 16.08 25.85 4.96
#